data_AF-A0A932E3W2-F1
#
_entry.id   AF-A0A932E3W2-F1
#
_cell.length_a   1.000
_cell.length_b   1.000
_cell.length_c   1.000
_cell.angle_alpha   90.00
_cell.angle_beta   90.00
_cell.angle_gamma   90.00
#
_symmetry.space_group_name_H-M   'P 1'
#
loop_
_entity.id
_entity.type
_entity.pdbx_description
1 polymer ?
#
loop_
_entity_poly.entity_id
_entity_poly.type
_entity_poly.pdbx_seq_one_letter_code
_entity_poly.pdbx_strand_id
1 'polypeptide(L)'
;MRKLIPLRSAIALALALALLAFLAGAYSAPTPATAQAPIRWKLQSAWPPTSIVQDAAKLLVEMIEKNAGGRLKIELLPAGAIVPAFEIQDAVNRGVLDAGHTTPGYIIGKLQAFIP
;
A
#
# COMPACT_ATOMS: atom_id res chain seq x y z
N MET A 1 -39.67 -56.30 -0.84
CA MET A 1 -40.08 -55.74 0.47
C MET A 1 -39.41 -54.38 0.66
N ARG A 2 -40.07 -53.26 0.29
CA ARG A 2 -39.53 -51.90 0.48
C ARG A 2 -39.84 -51.46 1.91
N LYS A 3 -38.82 -51.34 2.76
CA LYS A 3 -38.95 -50.75 4.10
C LYS A 3 -39.26 -49.25 3.92
N LEU A 4 -40.52 -48.85 4.11
CA LEU A 4 -40.88 -47.44 4.18
C LEU A 4 -40.21 -46.83 5.41
N ILE A 5 -39.34 -45.86 5.18
CA ILE A 5 -38.78 -45.04 6.26
C ILE A 5 -39.96 -44.28 6.89
N PRO A 6 -40.19 -44.37 8.21
CA PRO A 6 -41.33 -43.72 8.85
C PRO A 6 -41.19 -42.19 8.73
N LEU A 7 -42.30 -41.51 8.40
CA LEU A 7 -42.37 -40.07 8.12
C LEU A 7 -41.70 -39.18 9.20
N ARG A 8 -41.70 -39.65 10.46
CA ARG A 8 -41.01 -39.01 11.59
C ARG A 8 -39.48 -38.99 11.44
N SER A 9 -38.90 -40.06 10.91
CA SER A 9 -37.45 -40.16 10.65
C SER A 9 -37.03 -39.34 9.44
N ALA A 10 -37.90 -39.17 8.44
CA ALA A 10 -37.65 -38.29 7.30
C ALA A 10 -37.61 -36.81 7.71
N ILE A 11 -38.52 -36.38 8.60
CA ILE A 11 -38.55 -35.02 9.14
C ILE A 11 -37.33 -34.74 10.03
N ALA A 12 -36.95 -35.69 10.88
CA ALA A 12 -35.77 -35.56 11.73
C ALA A 12 -34.47 -35.43 10.90
N LEU A 13 -34.36 -36.19 9.81
CA LEU A 13 -33.20 -36.13 8.91
C LEU A 13 -33.15 -34.80 8.13
N ALA A 14 -34.30 -34.31 7.67
CA ALA A 14 -34.39 -33.01 6.99
C ALA A 14 -34.02 -31.85 7.92
N LEU A 15 -34.44 -31.90 9.19
CA LEU A 15 -34.12 -30.88 10.19
C LEU A 15 -32.63 -30.90 10.55
N ALA A 16 -32.03 -32.10 10.68
CA ALA A 16 -30.60 -32.25 10.91
C ALA A 16 -29.78 -31.70 9.74
N LEU A 17 -30.19 -31.96 8.49
CA LEU A 17 -29.50 -31.47 7.30
C LEU A 17 -29.60 -29.93 7.18
N ALA A 18 -30.74 -29.35 7.52
CA ALA A 18 -30.93 -27.89 7.54
C ALA A 18 -30.06 -27.22 8.62
N LEU A 19 -29.91 -27.84 9.79
CA LEU A 19 -29.06 -27.33 10.86
C LEU A 19 -27.57 -27.38 10.49
N LEU A 20 -27.12 -28.46 9.84
CA LEU A 20 -25.77 -28.59 9.31
C LEU A 20 -25.45 -27.57 8.20
N ALA A 21 -26.40 -27.30 7.31
CA ALA A 21 -26.25 -26.27 6.28
C ALA A 21 -26.17 -24.85 6.88
N PHE A 22 -26.96 -24.57 7.91
CA PHE A 22 -26.94 -23.29 8.62
C PHE A 22 -25.62 -23.08 9.39
N LEU A 23 -25.11 -24.12 10.05
CA LEU A 23 -23.81 -24.10 10.73
C LEU A 23 -22.64 -23.95 9.75
N ALA A 24 -22.71 -24.56 8.57
CA ALA A 24 -21.68 -24.41 7.54
C ALA A 24 -21.67 -23.00 6.92
N GLY A 25 -22.83 -22.35 6.77
CA GLY A 25 -22.94 -20.97 6.28
C GLY A 25 -22.53 -19.90 7.29
N ALA A 26 -22.60 -20.20 8.59
CA ALA A 26 -22.22 -19.27 9.66
C ALA A 26 -20.68 -19.15 9.87
N TYR A 27 -19.88 -20.00 9.21
CA TYR A 27 -18.42 -20.04 9.33
C TYR A 27 -17.67 -19.34 8.18
N SER A 28 -18.30 -18.38 7.50
CA SER A 28 -17.56 -17.39 6.71
C SER A 28 -16.84 -16.41 7.66
N ALA A 29 -15.83 -16.92 8.36
CA ALA A 29 -14.87 -16.09 9.07
C ALA A 29 -14.15 -15.22 8.02
N PRO A 30 -13.97 -13.91 8.24
CA PRO A 30 -13.11 -13.12 7.39
C PRO A 30 -11.73 -13.78 7.41
N THR A 31 -11.24 -14.19 6.24
CA THR A 31 -9.84 -14.59 6.10
C THR A 31 -8.99 -13.46 6.68
N PRO A 32 -8.12 -13.73 7.67
CA PRO A 32 -7.25 -12.69 8.20
C PRO A 32 -6.43 -12.15 7.02
N ALA A 33 -6.58 -10.87 6.74
CA ALA A 33 -5.71 -10.19 5.79
C ALA A 33 -4.29 -10.37 6.31
N THR A 34 -3.47 -11.15 5.61
CA THR A 34 -2.04 -11.26 5.89
C THR A 34 -1.48 -9.85 5.91
N ALA A 35 -0.94 -9.42 7.06
CA ALA A 35 -0.28 -8.13 7.18
C ALA A 35 0.91 -8.11 6.21
N GLN A 36 0.69 -7.51 5.05
CA GLN A 36 1.70 -7.41 4.00
C GLN A 36 2.85 -6.56 4.52
N ALA A 37 4.10 -6.99 4.26
CA ALA A 37 5.27 -6.22 4.68
C ALA A 37 5.17 -4.78 4.17
N PRO A 38 5.58 -3.78 4.97
CA PRO A 38 5.51 -2.38 4.56
C PRO A 38 6.32 -2.17 3.29
N ILE A 39 5.71 -1.49 2.31
CA ILE A 39 6.41 -1.01 1.13
C ILE A 39 7.47 -0.01 1.61
N ARG A 40 8.70 -0.14 1.12
CA ARG A 40 9.80 0.79 1.44
C ARG A 40 10.14 1.59 0.20
N TRP A 41 10.04 2.91 0.28
CA TRP A 41 10.42 3.84 -0.77
C TRP A 41 11.68 4.60 -0.41
N LYS A 42 12.56 4.76 -1.39
CA LYS A 42 13.70 5.68 -1.33
C LYS A 42 13.30 6.99 -1.99
N LEU A 43 13.29 8.06 -1.20
CA LEU A 43 12.97 9.40 -1.66
C LEU A 43 14.19 10.29 -1.51
N GLN A 44 14.71 10.85 -2.60
CA GLN A 44 15.80 11.82 -2.53
C GLN A 44 15.29 13.25 -2.67
N SER A 45 15.74 14.12 -1.79
CA SER A 45 15.55 15.56 -1.86
C SER A 45 16.67 16.26 -2.63
N ALA A 46 16.33 17.34 -3.34
CA ALA A 46 17.30 18.22 -4.00
C ALA A 46 18.03 19.16 -3.03
N TRP A 47 17.66 19.15 -1.73
CA TRP A 47 18.11 20.14 -0.76
C TRP A 47 19.07 19.56 0.30
N PRO A 48 20.04 20.38 0.79
CA PRO A 48 20.93 19.95 1.85
C PRO A 48 20.16 19.77 3.17
N PRO A 49 20.70 18.98 4.13
CA PRO A 49 20.09 18.75 5.45
C PRO A 49 19.74 20.00 6.25
N THR A 50 20.46 21.10 6.01
CA THR A 50 20.30 22.39 6.70
C THR A 50 19.21 23.29 6.10
N SER A 51 18.60 22.89 4.98
CA SER A 51 17.56 23.68 4.33
C SER A 51 16.22 23.53 5.03
N ILE A 52 15.50 24.63 5.23
CA ILE A 52 14.11 24.60 5.70
C ILE A 52 13.19 23.76 4.79
N VAL A 53 13.53 23.66 3.51
CA VAL A 53 12.78 22.86 2.54
C VAL A 53 13.00 21.36 2.80
N GLN A 54 14.17 20.98 3.34
CA GLN A 54 14.41 19.61 3.79
C GLN A 54 13.59 19.29 5.04
N ASP A 55 13.44 20.24 5.95
CA ASP A 55 12.58 20.05 7.14
C ASP A 55 11.10 19.93 6.75
N ALA A 56 10.64 20.72 5.79
CA ALA A 56 9.30 20.57 5.21
C ALA A 56 9.12 19.17 4.57
N ALA A 57 10.15 18.64 3.91
CA ALA A 57 10.11 17.29 3.34
C ALA A 57 9.99 16.20 4.41
N LYS A 58 10.67 16.35 5.56
CA LYS A 58 10.53 15.43 6.70
C LYS A 58 9.09 15.41 7.22
N LEU A 59 8.50 16.58 7.42
CA LEU A 59 7.10 16.71 7.87
C LEU A 59 6.11 16.06 6.88
N LEU A 60 6.35 16.25 5.58
CA LEU A 60 5.54 15.60 4.54
C LEU A 60 5.65 14.07 4.61
N VAL A 61 6.87 13.53 4.74
CA VAL A 61 7.12 12.09 4.86
C VAL A 61 6.43 11.51 6.10
N GLU A 62 6.55 12.17 7.25
CA GLU A 62 5.89 11.74 8.49
C GLU A 62 4.36 11.69 8.33
N MET A 63 3.77 12.71 7.68
CA MET A 63 2.34 12.74 7.40
C MET A 63 1.92 11.60 6.47
N ILE A 64 2.70 11.32 5.42
CA ILE A 64 2.41 10.22 4.49
C ILE A 64 2.48 8.87 5.21
N GLU A 65 3.54 8.62 6.00
CA GLU A 65 3.68 7.36 6.74
C GLU A 65 2.55 7.16 7.75
N LYS A 66 2.15 8.23 8.45
CA LYS A 66 1.01 8.22 9.38
C LYS A 66 -0.28 7.84 8.67
N ASN A 67 -0.57 8.48 7.54
CA ASN A 67 -1.79 8.24 6.76
C ASN A 67 -1.76 6.87 6.04
N ALA A 68 -0.57 6.34 5.76
CA ALA A 68 -0.42 5.01 5.16
C ALA A 68 -0.78 3.88 6.16
N GLY A 69 -0.90 4.17 7.45
CA GLY A 69 -1.27 3.18 8.46
C GLY A 69 -0.24 2.05 8.57
N GLY A 70 1.04 2.37 8.42
CA GLY A 70 2.13 1.39 8.46
C GLY A 70 2.35 0.57 7.19
N ARG A 71 1.57 0.80 6.12
CA ARG A 71 1.75 0.11 4.83
C ARG A 71 2.89 0.65 3.96
N LEU A 72 3.32 1.89 4.22
CA LEU A 72 4.38 2.57 3.50
C LEU A 72 5.39 3.15 4.49
N LYS A 73 6.67 2.96 4.18
CA LYS A 73 7.82 3.56 4.86
C LYS A 73 8.70 4.26 3.84
N ILE A 74 9.10 5.49 4.12
CA ILE A 74 9.86 6.33 3.20
C ILE A 74 11.20 6.68 3.85
N GLU A 75 12.28 6.27 3.20
CA GLU A 75 13.63 6.70 3.52
C GLU A 75 13.90 8.03 2.80
N LEU A 76 13.90 9.13 3.56
CA LEU A 76 14.21 10.45 3.06
C LEU A 76 15.73 10.68 3.03
N LEU A 77 16.27 10.84 1.83
CA LEU A 77 17.68 11.08 1.57
C LEU A 77 17.93 12.56 1.25
N PRO A 78 19.06 13.14 1.72
CA PRO A 78 19.42 14.52 1.40
C PRO A 78 19.94 14.66 -0.04
N ALA A 79 20.21 15.90 -0.45
CA ALA A 79 20.85 16.21 -1.73
C ALA A 79 22.14 15.40 -1.95
N GLY A 80 22.26 14.81 -3.13
CA GLY A 80 23.48 14.12 -3.57
C GLY A 80 23.69 12.73 -2.96
N ALA A 81 22.73 12.19 -2.20
CA ALA A 81 22.89 10.89 -1.56
C ALA A 81 22.98 9.72 -2.55
N ILE A 82 22.19 9.75 -3.64
CA ILE A 82 22.21 8.73 -4.70
C ILE A 82 22.59 9.37 -6.05
N VAL A 83 21.99 10.50 -6.40
CA VAL A 83 22.27 11.22 -7.66
C VAL A 83 22.37 12.74 -7.44
N PRO A 84 23.01 13.49 -8.35
CA PRO A 84 22.95 14.95 -8.35
C PRO A 84 21.52 15.50 -8.43
N ALA A 85 21.29 16.72 -7.93
CA ALA A 85 19.95 17.29 -7.78
C ALA A 85 19.15 17.40 -9.09
N PHE A 86 19.81 17.72 -10.22
CA PHE A 86 19.18 17.82 -11.55
C PHE A 86 18.87 16.47 -12.20
N GLU A 87 19.41 15.38 -11.65
CA GLU A 87 19.25 14.01 -12.16
C GLU A 87 18.18 13.22 -11.41
N ILE A 88 17.61 13.77 -10.33
CA ILE A 88 16.61 13.09 -9.49
C ILE A 88 15.44 12.57 -10.33
N GLN A 89 14.91 13.38 -11.26
CA GLN A 89 13.81 12.95 -12.12
C GLN A 89 14.18 11.76 -13.02
N ASP A 90 15.39 11.76 -13.57
CA ASP A 90 15.84 10.67 -14.44
C ASP A 90 16.09 9.39 -13.62
N ALA A 91 16.57 9.54 -12.38
CA ALA A 91 16.75 8.44 -11.45
C ALA A 91 15.42 7.81 -11.04
N VAL A 92 14.36 8.62 -10.84
CA VAL A 92 13.00 8.14 -10.61
C VAL A 92 12.47 7.40 -11.85
N ASN A 93 12.62 7.99 -13.05
CA ASN A 93 12.19 7.37 -14.30
C ASN A 93 12.87 6.02 -14.56
N ARG A 94 14.13 5.85 -14.16
CA ARG A 94 14.88 4.58 -14.27
C ARG A 94 14.61 3.60 -13.12
N GLY A 95 13.82 3.97 -12.12
CA GLY A 95 13.54 3.14 -10.94
C GLY A 95 14.71 3.00 -9.96
N VAL A 96 15.69 3.89 -10.02
CA VAL A 96 16.78 3.97 -9.03
C VAL A 96 16.28 4.57 -7.72
N LEU A 97 15.39 5.55 -7.83
CA LEU A 97 14.64 6.16 -6.73
C LEU A 97 13.15 5.84 -6.91
N ASP A 98 12.44 5.59 -5.82
CA ASP A 98 10.98 5.42 -5.86
C ASP A 98 10.27 6.79 -5.96
N ALA A 99 10.90 7.83 -5.40
CA ALA A 99 10.38 9.18 -5.42
C ALA A 99 11.49 10.25 -5.39
N GLY A 100 11.15 11.45 -5.86
CA GLY A 100 12.04 12.60 -5.86
C GLY A 100 11.35 13.85 -5.32
N HIS A 101 12.03 14.62 -4.48
CA HIS A 101 11.60 15.92 -4.02
C HIS A 101 12.50 17.00 -4.63
N THR A 102 11.95 17.75 -5.59
CA THR A 102 12.67 18.75 -6.39
C THR A 102 11.77 19.95 -6.70
N THR A 103 12.30 20.94 -7.42
CA THR A 103 11.52 22.07 -7.92
C THR A 103 11.17 21.89 -9.40
N PRO A 104 10.05 22.45 -9.87
CA PRO A 104 9.71 22.46 -11.29
C PRO A 104 10.83 23.03 -12.17
N GLY A 105 11.60 23.99 -11.66
CA GLY A 105 12.74 24.58 -12.34
C GLY A 105 13.80 23.58 -12.79
N TYR A 106 13.99 22.48 -12.05
CA TYR A 106 15.03 21.48 -12.32
C TYR A 106 14.61 20.45 -13.37
N ILE A 107 13.33 20.47 -13.75
CA ILE A 107 12.71 19.55 -14.71
C ILE A 107 12.09 20.30 -15.91
N ILE A 108 12.37 21.60 -16.03
CA ILE A 108 12.05 22.38 -17.24
C ILE A 108 12.71 21.70 -18.45
N GLY A 109 11.93 21.47 -19.50
CA GLY A 109 12.38 20.78 -20.72
C GLY A 109 12.38 19.25 -20.62
N LYS A 110 12.29 18.66 -19.42
CA LYS A 110 12.08 17.21 -19.23
C LYS A 110 10.60 16.82 -19.22
N LEU A 111 9.73 17.75 -18.82
CA LEU A 111 8.28 17.60 -18.85
C LEU A 111 7.68 18.77 -19.62
N GLN A 112 6.86 18.47 -20.62
CA GLN A 112 6.21 19.47 -21.48
C GLN A 112 5.36 20.47 -20.67
N ALA A 113 4.81 20.03 -19.52
CA ALA A 113 3.98 20.85 -18.65
C ALA A 113 4.68 22.08 -18.02
N PHE A 114 6.02 22.15 -18.07
CA PHE A 114 6.79 23.25 -17.48
C PHE A 114 7.47 24.14 -18.52
N ILE A 115 7.06 24.02 -19.79
CA ILE A 115 7.40 24.98 -20.84
C ILE A 115 6.25 26.02 -20.87
N PRO A 116 6.55 27.34 -20.77
CA PRO A 116 5.52 28.37 -20.76
C PRO A 116 4.76 28.49 -22.09
#